data_AF-A0A939VU15-F1
#
_entry.id   AF-A0A939VU15-F1
#
_cell.length_a   1.000
_cell.length_b   1.000
_cell.length_c   1.000
_cell.angle_alpha   90.00
_cell.angle_beta   90.00
_cell.angle_gamma   90.00
#
_symmetry.space_group_name_H-M   'P 1'
#
loop_
_entity.id
_entity.type
_entity.pdbx_description
1 polymer ?
#
loop_
_entity_poly.entity_id
_entity_poly.type
_entity_poly.pdbx_seq_one_letter_code
_entity_poly.pdbx_strand_id
1 'polypeptide(L)'
;MKLLIISLMTAGCFLYAADGIPFMDKVPSMRGVPGDPAWQAALKITDFKRNRPEQDNGKITAWIGRSSDTLYAALLSEHAKTDAFHRDQTAHDGEIYKDDDFEIFLDFRGKKKDYLLIIGNTNGAVLDLYIDPNRRQHPDYESGAVVRGSVQNNSYYIEAAIPLASLRLGENETGLIGLCLARTIAWNRDSQSCFGKFHEPNTWKYFQITFKTPLILKKASYNLTAGRQPFRFELSNISTQKKNLTLDFSGTKHTVTMPPQGSQVFTLEILLKSESKPVYKALKVLDQSGKTLLQWGV
;
A
#
# COMPACT_ATOMS: atom_id res chain seq x y z
N MET A 1 -27.43 62.14 -9.11
CA MET A 1 -27.62 60.80 -9.72
C MET A 1 -26.24 60.19 -9.93
N LYS A 2 -25.75 59.37 -8.99
CA LYS A 2 -24.46 58.66 -9.09
C LYS A 2 -24.78 57.17 -9.19
N LEU A 3 -24.40 56.57 -10.32
CA LEU A 3 -24.60 55.16 -10.64
C LEU A 3 -23.56 54.34 -9.85
N LEU A 4 -24.01 53.50 -8.93
CA LEU A 4 -23.15 52.56 -8.19
C LEU A 4 -23.06 51.27 -9.02
N ILE A 5 -21.92 51.03 -9.67
CA ILE A 5 -21.63 49.77 -10.36
C ILE A 5 -21.12 48.80 -9.30
N ILE A 6 -21.97 47.85 -8.90
CA ILE A 6 -21.57 46.71 -8.08
C ILE A 6 -20.93 45.69 -9.01
N SER A 7 -19.59 45.63 -8.99
CA SER A 7 -18.83 44.56 -9.65
C SER A 7 -18.95 43.30 -8.81
N LEU A 8 -19.75 42.33 -9.25
CA LEU A 8 -19.72 40.96 -8.73
C LEU A 8 -18.40 40.32 -9.19
N MET A 9 -17.41 40.26 -8.30
CA MET A 9 -16.30 39.33 -8.45
C MET A 9 -16.82 37.92 -8.14
N THR A 10 -17.13 37.14 -9.17
CA THR A 10 -17.25 35.70 -9.03
C THR A 10 -15.87 35.14 -8.72
N ALA A 11 -15.66 34.76 -7.45
CA ALA A 11 -14.52 33.94 -7.06
C ALA A 11 -14.65 32.58 -7.77
N GLY A 12 -14.03 32.46 -8.94
CA GLY A 12 -13.87 31.20 -9.64
C GLY A 12 -13.01 30.28 -8.80
N CYS A 13 -13.66 29.45 -7.97
CA CYS A 13 -13.01 28.35 -7.29
C CYS A 13 -12.69 27.29 -8.35
N PHE A 14 -11.54 27.42 -9.00
CA PHE A 14 -11.00 26.37 -9.84
C PHE A 14 -10.62 25.19 -8.95
N LEU A 15 -11.55 24.24 -8.80
CA LEU A 15 -11.23 22.91 -8.32
C LEU A 15 -10.28 22.28 -9.36
N TYR A 16 -8.98 22.34 -9.10
CA TYR A 16 -8.03 21.46 -9.78
C TYR A 16 -8.45 20.02 -9.45
N ALA A 17 -8.96 19.30 -10.45
CA ALA A 17 -9.17 17.87 -10.30
C ALA A 17 -7.79 17.23 -10.06
N ALA A 18 -7.60 16.56 -8.92
CA ALA A 18 -6.37 15.84 -8.66
C ALA A 18 -6.17 14.78 -9.74
N ASP A 19 -4.92 14.58 -10.18
CA ASP A 19 -4.56 13.50 -11.08
C ASP A 19 -5.02 12.16 -10.49
N GLY A 20 -5.60 11.29 -11.30
CA GLY A 20 -5.98 9.95 -10.84
C GLY A 20 -4.77 9.01 -10.76
N ILE A 21 -4.77 8.04 -9.84
CA ILE A 21 -3.85 6.89 -9.96
C ILE A 21 -4.28 6.04 -11.17
N PRO A 22 -3.40 5.84 -12.18
CA PRO A 22 -3.76 5.15 -13.41
C PRO A 22 -4.27 3.73 -13.19
N PHE A 23 -5.34 3.38 -13.91
CA PHE A 23 -5.82 2.00 -13.98
C PHE A 23 -4.99 1.22 -15.00
N MET A 24 -4.57 0.01 -14.64
CA MET A 24 -3.76 -0.88 -15.48
C MET A 24 -4.58 -2.11 -15.87
N ASP A 25 -4.93 -2.24 -17.15
CA ASP A 25 -5.65 -3.41 -17.68
C ASP A 25 -4.81 -4.68 -17.64
N LYS A 26 -3.48 -4.54 -17.69
CA LYS A 26 -2.50 -5.60 -17.47
C LYS A 26 -1.78 -5.30 -16.17
N VAL A 27 -1.83 -6.24 -15.23
CA VAL A 27 -1.13 -6.11 -13.93
C VAL A 27 0.30 -6.64 -14.04
N PRO A 28 1.26 -6.10 -13.27
CA PRO A 28 2.63 -6.59 -13.27
C PRO A 28 2.70 -8.03 -12.75
N SER A 29 3.69 -8.78 -13.24
CA SER A 29 3.88 -10.21 -12.92
C SER A 29 4.42 -10.48 -11.51
N MET A 30 4.79 -9.45 -10.74
CA MET A 30 5.29 -9.54 -9.36
C MET A 30 6.47 -10.54 -9.22
N ARG A 31 7.50 -10.37 -10.05
CA ARG A 31 8.71 -11.22 -10.11
C ARG A 31 9.94 -10.62 -9.44
N GLY A 32 9.87 -9.37 -8.98
CA GLY A 32 11.00 -8.65 -8.38
C GLY A 32 12.08 -8.27 -9.38
N VAL A 33 11.78 -8.24 -10.69
CA VAL A 33 12.72 -7.87 -11.75
C VAL A 33 12.15 -6.72 -12.59
N PRO A 34 12.98 -5.73 -12.97
CA PRO A 34 12.51 -4.61 -13.77
C PRO A 34 12.19 -5.03 -15.20
N GLY A 35 11.47 -4.16 -15.92
CA GLY A 35 11.17 -4.33 -17.35
C GLY A 35 9.83 -4.99 -17.66
N ASP A 36 8.97 -5.19 -16.67
CA ASP A 36 7.59 -5.65 -16.92
C ASP A 36 6.83 -4.61 -17.76
N PRO A 37 6.30 -4.97 -18.95
CA PRO A 37 5.57 -4.04 -19.80
C PRO A 37 4.32 -3.44 -19.17
N ALA A 38 3.73 -4.06 -18.13
CA ALA A 38 2.57 -3.53 -17.42
C ALA A 38 2.83 -2.12 -16.86
N TRP A 39 4.08 -1.82 -16.45
CA TRP A 39 4.46 -0.52 -15.90
C TRP A 39 4.39 0.65 -16.89
N GLN A 40 4.24 0.38 -18.20
CA GLN A 40 4.04 1.42 -19.20
C GLN A 40 2.74 2.19 -19.02
N ALA A 41 1.71 1.58 -18.41
CA ALA A 41 0.44 2.21 -18.09
C ALA A 41 0.42 2.93 -16.72
N ALA A 42 1.46 2.76 -15.91
CA ALA A 42 1.55 3.35 -14.58
C ALA A 42 2.04 4.81 -14.61
N LEU A 43 1.76 5.55 -13.56
CA LEU A 43 2.34 6.87 -13.34
C LEU A 43 3.82 6.70 -13.00
N LYS A 44 4.70 7.25 -13.84
CA LYS A 44 6.14 7.28 -13.60
C LYS A 44 6.52 8.52 -12.80
N ILE A 45 7.30 8.33 -11.73
CA ILE A 45 7.72 9.36 -10.78
C ILE A 45 9.25 9.39 -10.76
N THR A 46 9.83 10.57 -10.96
CA THR A 46 11.30 10.78 -10.99
C THR A 46 11.76 12.00 -10.20
N ASP A 47 10.83 12.78 -9.66
CA ASP A 47 11.05 14.03 -8.94
C ASP A 47 11.27 13.81 -7.43
N PHE A 48 12.14 12.86 -7.11
CA PHE A 48 12.54 12.58 -5.72
C PHE A 48 13.46 13.68 -5.20
N LYS A 49 13.17 14.20 -4.00
CA LYS A 49 14.02 15.13 -3.28
C LYS A 49 14.88 14.38 -2.28
N ARG A 50 16.17 14.68 -2.28
CA ARG A 50 17.14 14.12 -1.33
C ARG A 50 17.04 14.88 -0.01
N ASN A 51 17.23 14.17 1.11
CA ASN A 51 17.38 14.84 2.41
C ASN A 51 18.66 15.68 2.46
N ARG A 52 19.72 15.23 1.75
CA ARG A 52 20.98 15.95 1.54
C ARG A 52 21.30 16.06 0.04
N PRO A 53 21.01 17.21 -0.61
CA PRO A 53 21.15 17.35 -2.06
C PRO A 53 22.58 17.22 -2.57
N GLU A 54 23.58 17.47 -1.73
CA GLU A 54 25.01 17.47 -2.06
C GLU A 54 25.62 16.06 -2.26
N GLN A 55 24.93 15.00 -1.86
CA GLN A 55 25.42 13.62 -2.01
C GLN A 55 24.84 12.98 -3.28
N ASP A 56 25.71 12.44 -4.14
CA ASP A 56 25.25 11.65 -5.28
C ASP A 56 24.89 10.22 -4.85
N ASN A 57 23.59 9.99 -4.75
CA ASN A 57 22.99 8.72 -4.34
C ASN A 57 22.34 7.98 -5.51
N GLY A 58 22.71 8.38 -6.74
CA GLY A 58 22.24 7.86 -8.01
C GLY A 58 20.80 8.24 -8.35
N LYS A 59 20.27 7.59 -9.39
CA LYS A 59 18.97 7.89 -10.00
C LYS A 59 17.88 7.02 -9.39
N ILE A 60 16.71 7.63 -9.16
CA ILE A 60 15.54 6.94 -8.64
C ILE A 60 14.41 7.10 -9.64
N THR A 61 13.74 6.00 -9.95
CA THR A 61 12.49 6.00 -10.70
C THR A 61 11.49 5.12 -9.96
N ALA A 62 10.28 5.63 -9.76
CA ALA A 62 9.19 4.85 -9.23
C ALA A 62 8.02 4.80 -10.20
N TRP A 63 7.17 3.80 -10.04
CA TRP A 63 5.91 3.65 -10.77
C TRP A 63 4.79 3.39 -9.77
N ILE A 64 3.63 3.98 -10.02
CA ILE A 64 2.41 3.67 -9.27
C ILE A 64 1.22 3.52 -10.21
N GLY A 65 0.45 2.46 -10.01
CA GLY A 65 -0.75 2.17 -10.78
C GLY A 65 -1.68 1.27 -9.98
N ARG A 66 -2.86 0.97 -10.51
CA ARG A 66 -3.82 0.10 -9.82
C ARG A 66 -4.62 -0.77 -10.77
N SER A 67 -5.11 -1.89 -10.26
CA SER A 67 -6.24 -2.62 -10.84
C SER A 67 -7.54 -2.21 -10.15
N SER A 68 -8.58 -3.04 -10.25
CA SER A 68 -9.84 -2.84 -9.54
C SER A 68 -9.76 -3.11 -8.04
N ASP A 69 -8.74 -3.85 -7.60
CA ASP A 69 -8.63 -4.43 -6.27
C ASP A 69 -7.24 -4.31 -5.65
N THR A 70 -6.22 -3.88 -6.40
CA THR A 70 -4.83 -3.79 -5.93
C THR A 70 -4.17 -2.49 -6.38
N LEU A 71 -3.44 -1.85 -5.47
CA LEU A 71 -2.48 -0.78 -5.74
C LEU A 71 -1.11 -1.42 -5.99
N TYR A 72 -0.46 -1.05 -7.07
CA TYR A 72 0.87 -1.52 -7.43
C TYR A 72 1.85 -0.36 -7.35
N ALA A 73 2.99 -0.60 -6.73
CA ALA A 73 4.09 0.34 -6.70
C ALA A 73 5.41 -0.36 -7.02
N ALA A 74 6.31 0.30 -7.71
CA ALA A 74 7.66 -0.19 -7.95
C ALA A 74 8.69 0.93 -7.81
N LEU A 75 9.91 0.55 -7.45
CA LEU A 75 11.07 1.39 -7.31
C LEU A 75 12.24 0.73 -8.06
N LEU A 76 12.86 1.48 -8.96
CA LEU A 76 14.21 1.21 -9.46
C LEU A 76 15.13 2.29 -8.90
N SER A 77 16.12 1.85 -8.14
CA SER A 77 17.06 2.72 -7.44
C SER A 77 18.47 2.35 -7.87
N GLU A 78 19.12 3.26 -8.59
CA GLU A 78 20.49 3.12 -9.07
C GLU A 78 21.45 3.77 -8.07
N HIS A 79 22.59 3.16 -7.78
CA HIS A 79 23.73 3.83 -7.14
C HIS A 79 25.05 3.11 -7.39
N ALA A 80 26.14 3.88 -7.32
CA ALA A 80 27.48 3.42 -7.69
C ALA A 80 28.15 2.45 -6.69
N LYS A 81 27.63 2.33 -5.47
CA LYS A 81 28.20 1.47 -4.42
C LYS A 81 27.42 0.17 -4.27
N THR A 82 27.86 -0.83 -4.99
CA THR A 82 27.19 -2.12 -5.23
C THR A 82 27.46 -3.14 -4.13
N ASP A 83 28.66 -3.06 -3.55
CA ASP A 83 29.13 -3.97 -2.50
C ASP A 83 28.53 -3.63 -1.12
N ALA A 84 27.63 -2.65 -1.09
CA ALA A 84 27.05 -2.07 0.12
C ALA A 84 25.52 -2.21 0.15
N PHE A 85 24.94 -3.14 -0.63
CA PHE A 85 23.51 -3.44 -0.52
C PHE A 85 23.23 -4.16 0.79
N HIS A 86 22.47 -3.55 1.69
CA HIS A 86 22.03 -4.16 2.93
C HIS A 86 20.64 -4.79 2.72
N ARG A 87 20.53 -6.06 3.07
CA ARG A 87 19.30 -6.86 2.92
C ARG A 87 19.30 -7.99 3.93
N ASP A 88 19.47 -7.65 5.20
CA ASP A 88 19.57 -8.66 6.26
C ASP A 88 18.19 -9.10 6.73
N GLN A 89 17.17 -8.26 6.56
CA GLN A 89 15.82 -8.57 7.00
C GLN A 89 15.12 -9.47 5.98
N THR A 90 14.63 -10.61 6.46
CA THR A 90 13.82 -11.56 5.68
C THR A 90 12.44 -11.79 6.29
N ALA A 91 12.26 -11.39 7.55
CA ALA A 91 11.02 -11.58 8.28
C ALA A 91 10.08 -10.39 8.08
N HIS A 92 8.78 -10.68 8.07
CA HIS A 92 7.73 -9.68 8.18
C HIS A 92 7.83 -8.98 9.56
N ASP A 93 7.56 -7.67 9.60
CA ASP A 93 7.69 -6.77 10.75
C ASP A 93 9.08 -6.67 11.40
N GLY A 94 10.13 -7.07 10.67
CA GLY A 94 11.52 -6.83 11.06
C GLY A 94 11.89 -5.34 11.02
N GLU A 95 13.14 -5.03 11.41
CA GLU A 95 13.68 -3.67 11.30
C GLU A 95 14.09 -3.34 9.84
N ILE A 96 13.15 -3.52 8.90
CA ILE A 96 13.36 -3.45 7.44
C ILE A 96 13.89 -2.08 7.01
N TYR A 97 13.54 -1.02 7.75
CA TYR A 97 14.06 0.33 7.58
C TYR A 97 15.59 0.47 7.79
N LYS A 98 16.29 -0.62 8.15
CA LYS A 98 17.76 -0.69 8.22
C LYS A 98 18.40 -1.28 6.95
N ASP A 99 17.60 -1.83 6.04
CA ASP A 99 18.05 -2.35 4.75
C ASP A 99 17.90 -1.29 3.64
N ASP A 100 18.36 -1.61 2.43
CA ASP A 100 17.92 -0.86 1.26
C ASP A 100 16.47 -1.19 0.96
N ASP A 101 15.64 -0.16 1.08
CA ASP A 101 14.20 -0.32 1.12
C ASP A 101 13.48 0.58 0.12
N PHE A 102 12.18 0.32 0.04
CA PHE A 102 11.17 1.15 -0.58
C PHE A 102 10.03 1.36 0.41
N GLU A 103 9.76 2.63 0.73
CA GLU A 103 8.71 3.03 1.66
C GLU A 103 7.56 3.70 0.91
N ILE A 104 6.34 3.27 1.21
CA ILE A 104 5.09 3.76 0.64
C ILE A 104 4.25 4.32 1.77
N PHE A 105 4.01 5.62 1.73
CA PHE A 105 3.20 6.36 2.69
C PHE A 105 1.87 6.75 2.05
N LEU A 106 0.76 6.48 2.74
CA LEU A 106 -0.58 6.74 2.22
C LEU A 106 -1.46 7.45 3.24
N ASP A 107 -1.80 8.71 2.99
CA ASP A 107 -2.91 9.42 3.67
C ASP A 107 -4.20 8.93 3.03
N PHE A 108 -4.66 7.79 3.51
CA PHE A 108 -5.78 7.06 2.92
C PHE A 108 -7.11 7.80 3.06
N ARG A 109 -7.24 8.75 3.99
CA ARG A 109 -8.48 9.54 4.22
C ARG A 109 -8.45 10.92 3.56
N GLY A 110 -7.29 11.35 3.06
CA GLY A 110 -7.10 12.70 2.53
C GLY A 110 -7.16 13.80 3.60
N LYS A 111 -6.94 13.45 4.88
CA LYS A 111 -7.12 14.35 6.03
C LYS A 111 -5.80 14.85 6.61
N LYS A 112 -4.67 14.39 6.09
CA LYS A 112 -3.30 14.80 6.43
C LYS A 112 -2.89 14.58 7.89
N LYS A 113 -3.59 13.70 8.62
CA LYS A 113 -3.39 13.49 10.06
C LYS A 113 -2.78 12.13 10.36
N ASP A 114 -3.37 11.09 9.78
CA ASP A 114 -2.98 9.70 9.90
C ASP A 114 -2.62 9.14 8.54
N TYR A 115 -1.90 8.02 8.53
CA TYR A 115 -1.46 7.39 7.30
C TYR A 115 -1.10 5.93 7.52
N LEU A 116 -1.04 5.20 6.42
CA LEU A 116 -0.46 3.87 6.36
C LEU A 116 1.00 3.99 5.89
N LEU A 117 1.86 3.17 6.44
CA LEU A 117 3.25 3.01 6.02
C LEU A 117 3.45 1.54 5.64
N ILE A 118 3.93 1.30 4.44
CA ILE A 118 4.36 -0.03 3.98
C ILE A 118 5.82 0.09 3.56
N ILE A 119 6.70 -0.71 4.14
CA ILE A 119 8.11 -0.79 3.80
C ILE A 119 8.40 -2.17 3.22
N GLY A 120 9.12 -2.20 2.11
CA GLY A 120 9.60 -3.44 1.50
C GLY A 120 11.10 -3.37 1.21
N ASN A 121 11.79 -4.51 1.27
CA ASN A 121 13.19 -4.62 0.85
C ASN A 121 13.36 -5.62 -0.32
N THR A 122 14.60 -5.81 -0.75
CA THR A 122 14.94 -6.69 -1.88
C THR A 122 14.74 -8.19 -1.60
N ASN A 123 14.64 -8.60 -0.34
CA ASN A 123 14.30 -9.99 0.03
C ASN A 123 12.79 -10.25 0.03
N GLY A 124 11.96 -9.21 -0.18
CA GLY A 124 10.51 -9.32 -0.08
C GLY A 124 9.99 -9.32 1.35
N ALA A 125 10.80 -8.91 2.33
CA ALA A 125 10.31 -8.63 3.67
C ALA A 125 9.37 -7.42 3.63
N VAL A 126 8.37 -7.41 4.50
CA VAL A 126 7.35 -6.34 4.60
C VAL A 126 7.24 -5.90 6.05
N LEU A 127 7.21 -4.59 6.27
CA LEU A 127 6.77 -3.98 7.53
C LEU A 127 5.61 -3.08 7.17
N ASP A 128 4.49 -3.20 7.86
CA ASP A 128 3.38 -2.30 7.64
C ASP A 128 2.76 -1.79 8.94
N LEU A 129 2.43 -0.49 8.94
CA LEU A 129 2.04 0.24 10.13
C LEU A 129 0.87 1.15 9.81
N TYR A 130 -0.08 1.25 10.73
CA TYR A 130 -1.00 2.37 10.79
C TYR A 130 -0.46 3.42 11.78
N ILE A 131 -0.33 4.66 11.32
CA ILE A 131 0.11 5.78 12.15
C ILE A 131 -1.09 6.69 12.41
N ASP A 132 -1.51 6.78 13.67
CA ASP A 132 -2.70 7.54 14.05
C ASP A 132 -2.46 9.07 14.09
N PRO A 133 -3.51 9.90 14.28
CA PRO A 133 -3.37 11.36 14.35
C PRO A 133 -2.44 11.87 15.47
N ASN A 134 -2.20 11.06 16.50
CA ASN A 134 -1.30 11.37 17.61
C ASN A 134 0.12 10.78 17.38
N ARG A 135 0.40 10.31 16.15
CA ARG A 135 1.66 9.68 15.74
C ARG A 135 1.99 8.38 16.49
N ARG A 136 1.00 7.74 17.10
CA ARG A 136 1.20 6.39 17.65
C ARG A 136 1.22 5.38 16.52
N GLN A 137 2.18 4.47 16.59
CA GLN A 137 2.30 3.35 15.66
C GLN A 137 1.41 2.21 16.13
N HIS A 138 0.66 1.62 15.19
CA HIS A 138 -0.17 0.44 15.40
C HIS A 138 0.43 -0.68 14.55
N PRO A 139 1.37 -1.46 15.11
CA PRO A 139 2.08 -2.53 14.39
C PRO A 139 1.26 -3.82 14.24
N ASP A 140 0.03 -3.82 14.76
CA ASP A 140 -0.93 -4.90 14.55
C ASP A 140 -1.85 -4.64 13.34
N TYR A 141 -1.60 -3.55 12.61
CA TYR A 141 -2.14 -3.34 11.27
C TYR A 141 -1.44 -4.29 10.30
N GLU A 142 -2.21 -4.83 9.35
CA GLU A 142 -1.72 -5.82 8.39
C GLU A 142 -2.25 -5.47 7.00
N SER A 143 -1.36 -5.03 6.11
CA SER A 143 -1.71 -4.59 4.77
C SER A 143 -2.01 -5.76 3.82
N GLY A 144 -1.43 -6.94 4.08
CA GLY A 144 -1.41 -8.05 3.12
C GLY A 144 -0.61 -7.74 1.85
N ALA A 145 0.29 -6.76 1.91
CA ALA A 145 1.15 -6.41 0.79
C ALA A 145 2.07 -7.58 0.44
N VAL A 146 2.26 -7.80 -0.85
CA VAL A 146 3.26 -8.74 -1.36
C VAL A 146 4.39 -7.93 -1.97
N VAL A 147 5.59 -8.08 -1.41
CA VAL A 147 6.81 -7.44 -1.91
C VAL A 147 7.73 -8.47 -2.56
N ARG A 148 8.34 -8.06 -3.67
CA ARG A 148 9.42 -8.80 -4.35
C ARG A 148 10.50 -7.82 -4.75
N GLY A 149 11.75 -8.27 -4.76
CA GLY A 149 12.83 -7.45 -5.25
C GLY A 149 14.02 -8.24 -5.74
N SER A 150 14.97 -7.50 -6.30
CA SER A 150 16.25 -8.02 -6.74
C SER A 150 17.32 -6.95 -6.59
N VAL A 151 18.56 -7.43 -6.43
CA VAL A 151 19.76 -6.61 -6.54
C VAL A 151 20.41 -6.93 -7.88
N GLN A 152 20.86 -5.90 -8.57
CA GLN A 152 21.67 -5.95 -9.78
C GLN A 152 23.01 -5.28 -9.49
N ASN A 153 23.91 -5.24 -10.48
CA ASN A 153 25.24 -4.65 -10.29
C ASN A 153 25.13 -3.26 -9.68
N ASN A 154 24.50 -2.28 -10.34
CA ASN A 154 24.47 -0.88 -9.86
C ASN A 154 23.08 -0.40 -9.43
N SER A 155 22.17 -1.31 -9.10
CA SER A 155 20.81 -0.96 -8.77
C SER A 155 20.13 -2.03 -7.94
N TYR A 156 19.04 -1.64 -7.28
CA TYR A 156 18.07 -2.57 -6.77
C TYR A 156 16.68 -2.19 -7.26
N TYR A 157 15.84 -3.22 -7.33
CA TYR A 157 14.47 -3.11 -7.75
C TYR A 157 13.57 -3.74 -6.69
N ILE A 158 12.50 -3.02 -6.34
CA ILE A 158 11.47 -3.50 -5.41
C ILE A 158 10.11 -3.19 -6.03
N GLU A 159 9.20 -4.15 -5.98
CA GLU A 159 7.80 -3.95 -6.34
C GLU A 159 6.88 -4.52 -5.26
N ALA A 160 5.76 -3.83 -5.09
CA ALA A 160 4.75 -4.10 -4.08
C ALA A 160 3.36 -4.17 -4.74
N ALA A 161 2.59 -5.19 -4.34
CA ALA A 161 1.17 -5.30 -4.64
C ALA A 161 0.40 -5.21 -3.32
N ILE A 162 -0.42 -4.16 -3.17
CA ILE A 162 -1.14 -3.84 -1.94
C ILE A 162 -2.65 -3.91 -2.19
N PRO A 163 -3.39 -4.83 -1.54
CA PRO A 163 -4.84 -4.92 -1.71
C PRO A 163 -5.55 -3.60 -1.36
N LEU A 164 -6.37 -3.05 -2.26
CA LEU A 164 -7.07 -1.78 -2.00
C LEU A 164 -7.99 -1.85 -0.78
N ALA A 165 -8.50 -3.05 -0.45
CA ALA A 165 -9.39 -3.26 0.68
C ALA A 165 -8.70 -3.18 2.05
N SER A 166 -7.37 -3.35 2.12
CA SER A 166 -6.59 -3.11 3.35
C SER A 166 -6.21 -1.65 3.53
N LEU A 167 -6.23 -0.86 2.45
CA LEU A 167 -5.91 0.57 2.48
C LEU A 167 -6.98 1.45 3.14
N ARG A 168 -8.05 0.86 3.72
CA ARG A 168 -9.12 1.56 4.43
C ARG A 168 -9.78 2.70 3.64
N LEU A 169 -9.72 2.64 2.30
CA LEU A 169 -10.21 3.70 1.39
C LEU A 169 -11.71 3.97 1.52
N GLY A 170 -12.48 3.04 2.07
CA GLY A 170 -13.89 3.28 2.39
C GLY A 170 -14.13 4.31 3.51
N GLU A 171 -13.09 4.68 4.28
CA GLU A 171 -13.11 5.80 5.22
C GLU A 171 -12.81 7.15 4.54
N ASN A 172 -12.61 7.14 3.23
CA ASN A 172 -12.30 8.32 2.43
C ASN A 172 -13.52 8.80 1.66
N GLU A 173 -14.19 9.80 2.21
CA GLU A 173 -15.38 10.41 1.60
C GLU A 173 -15.07 11.15 0.29
N THR A 174 -13.83 11.62 0.11
CA THR A 174 -13.44 12.44 -1.05
C THR A 174 -12.82 11.61 -2.18
N GLY A 175 -12.33 10.41 -1.86
CA GLY A 175 -11.47 9.61 -2.74
C GLY A 175 -10.12 10.25 -3.05
N LEU A 176 -9.73 11.35 -2.38
CA LEU A 176 -8.40 11.94 -2.49
C LEU A 176 -7.46 11.27 -1.48
N ILE A 177 -6.36 10.71 -1.98
CA ILE A 177 -5.31 10.11 -1.14
C ILE A 177 -4.02 10.90 -1.28
N GLY A 178 -3.34 11.14 -0.16
CA GLY A 178 -1.99 11.70 -0.17
C GLY A 178 -0.96 10.58 -0.32
N LEU A 179 0.01 10.75 -1.22
CA LEU A 179 1.06 9.77 -1.47
C LEU A 179 2.44 10.39 -1.20
N CYS A 180 3.25 9.66 -0.44
CA CYS A 180 4.69 9.83 -0.44
C CYS A 180 5.37 8.51 -0.73
N LEU A 181 6.36 8.55 -1.62
CA LEU A 181 7.21 7.42 -1.93
C LEU A 181 8.61 7.76 -1.47
N ALA A 182 9.25 6.85 -0.76
CA ALA A 182 10.60 7.09 -0.29
C ALA A 182 11.49 5.89 -0.46
N ARG A 183 12.78 6.19 -0.47
CA ARG A 183 13.85 5.24 -0.67
C ARG A 183 14.90 5.51 0.40
N THR A 184 15.33 4.47 1.10
CA THR A 184 16.51 4.51 1.97
C THR A 184 17.66 3.75 1.33
N ILE A 185 18.88 4.29 1.47
CA ILE A 185 20.11 3.50 1.31
C ILE A 185 20.66 3.23 2.70
N ALA A 186 20.85 1.97 3.05
CA ALA A 186 21.24 1.59 4.39
C ALA A 186 22.65 2.01 4.79
N TRP A 187 23.63 1.90 3.86
CA TRP A 187 25.03 2.22 4.17
C TRP A 187 25.26 3.72 4.49
N ASN A 188 24.28 4.57 4.20
CA ASN A 188 24.28 5.97 4.57
C ASN A 188 22.86 6.44 4.87
N ARG A 189 22.49 6.53 6.16
CA ARG A 189 21.16 7.02 6.58
C ARG A 189 20.80 8.40 6.02
N ASP A 190 21.77 9.23 5.67
CA ASP A 190 21.53 10.53 5.05
C ASP A 190 21.17 10.43 3.54
N SER A 191 21.32 9.25 2.93
CA SER A 191 21.02 8.97 1.52
C SER A 191 19.55 8.66 1.25
N GLN A 192 18.66 9.11 2.12
CA GLN A 192 17.22 9.04 1.91
C GLN A 192 16.75 10.02 0.83
N SER A 193 15.78 9.57 0.03
CA SER A 193 15.13 10.40 -0.99
C SER A 193 13.64 10.14 -0.99
N CYS A 194 12.83 11.18 -1.16
CA CYS A 194 11.39 11.07 -1.14
C CYS A 194 10.70 11.94 -2.19
N PHE A 195 9.64 11.40 -2.77
CA PHE A 195 8.61 12.16 -3.46
C PHE A 195 7.57 12.57 -2.41
N GLY A 196 7.64 13.82 -1.94
CA GLY A 196 6.95 14.31 -0.75
C GLY A 196 7.95 14.61 0.38
N LYS A 197 7.57 14.34 1.64
CA LYS A 197 8.48 14.28 2.79
C LYS A 197 8.07 13.18 3.76
N PHE A 198 9.05 12.53 4.38
CA PHE A 198 8.85 11.50 5.39
C PHE A 198 7.95 11.97 6.53
N HIS A 199 6.95 11.15 6.87
CA HIS A 199 6.05 11.36 8.01
C HIS A 199 5.35 12.74 8.08
N GLU A 200 5.33 13.50 6.98
CA GLU A 200 4.72 14.83 6.85
C GLU A 200 3.56 14.83 5.81
N PRO A 201 2.38 14.26 6.12
CA PRO A 201 1.25 14.16 5.18
C PRO A 201 0.81 15.48 4.52
N ASN A 202 1.09 16.61 5.17
CA ASN A 202 0.80 17.95 4.64
C ASN A 202 1.59 18.29 3.37
N THR A 203 2.68 17.58 3.10
CA THR A 203 3.59 17.84 1.97
C THR A 203 3.39 16.90 0.79
N TRP A 204 2.52 15.90 0.95
CA TRP A 204 2.34 14.83 -0.02
C TRP A 204 1.55 15.30 -1.24
N LYS A 205 1.78 14.67 -2.40
CA LYS A 205 0.95 14.92 -3.59
C LYS A 205 -0.34 14.11 -3.45
N TYR A 206 -1.46 14.73 -3.80
CA TYR A 206 -2.78 14.10 -3.69
C TYR A 206 -3.23 13.59 -5.05
N PHE A 207 -3.80 12.39 -5.04
CA PHE A 207 -4.32 11.72 -6.21
C PHE A 207 -5.76 11.28 -5.98
N GLN A 208 -6.56 11.33 -7.03
CA GLN A 208 -7.90 10.75 -7.00
C GLN A 208 -7.78 9.22 -7.14
N ILE A 209 -8.48 8.49 -6.27
CA ILE A 209 -8.70 7.06 -6.41
C ILE A 209 -10.19 6.76 -6.31
N THR A 210 -10.69 5.98 -7.26
CA THR A 210 -12.06 5.45 -7.19
C THR A 210 -12.02 4.07 -6.58
N PHE A 211 -12.50 3.97 -5.35
CA PHE A 211 -12.67 2.73 -4.63
C PHE A 211 -14.14 2.31 -4.66
N LYS A 212 -14.42 1.08 -5.12
CA LYS A 212 -15.79 0.60 -5.30
C LYS A 212 -16.18 -0.55 -4.38
N THR A 213 -15.24 -1.13 -3.63
CA THR A 213 -15.62 -2.24 -2.74
C THR A 213 -16.22 -1.69 -1.45
N PRO A 214 -17.38 -2.20 -1.02
CA PRO A 214 -18.04 -1.74 0.21
C PRO A 214 -17.40 -2.35 1.47
N LEU A 215 -16.24 -2.99 1.35
CA LEU A 215 -15.58 -3.72 2.43
C LEU A 215 -14.24 -3.08 2.79
N ILE A 216 -13.96 -3.08 4.08
CA ILE A 216 -12.67 -2.68 4.64
C ILE A 216 -12.15 -3.82 5.52
N LEU A 217 -10.90 -4.20 5.34
CA LEU A 217 -10.18 -4.98 6.33
C LEU A 217 -9.61 -4.03 7.39
N LYS A 218 -10.12 -4.15 8.62
CA LYS A 218 -9.69 -3.32 9.74
C LYS A 218 -8.42 -3.87 10.39
N LYS A 219 -8.38 -5.19 10.53
CA LYS A 219 -7.32 -5.91 11.23
C LYS A 219 -7.26 -7.35 10.72
N ALA A 220 -6.05 -7.90 10.67
CA ALA A 220 -5.81 -9.33 10.56
C ALA A 220 -4.79 -9.72 11.63
N SER A 221 -4.88 -10.93 12.16
CA SER A 221 -3.87 -11.48 13.05
C SER A 221 -3.78 -12.99 12.89
N TYR A 222 -2.56 -13.49 12.97
CA TYR A 222 -2.20 -14.88 12.76
C TYR A 222 -1.00 -15.25 13.61
N ASN A 223 -0.76 -16.55 13.76
CA ASN A 223 0.47 -17.09 14.33
C ASN A 223 1.09 -18.04 13.30
N LEU A 224 2.37 -17.85 13.00
CA LEU A 224 3.11 -18.67 12.03
C LEU A 224 3.73 -19.94 12.63
N THR A 225 3.39 -20.29 13.87
CA THR A 225 3.85 -21.52 14.52
C THR A 225 3.21 -22.74 13.87
N ALA A 226 3.99 -23.81 13.68
CA ALA A 226 3.49 -25.08 13.16
C ALA A 226 2.28 -25.59 13.98
N GLY A 227 1.35 -26.28 13.30
CA GLY A 227 0.12 -26.82 13.89
C GLY A 227 -1.14 -26.05 13.49
N ARG A 228 -2.23 -26.29 14.22
CA ARG A 228 -3.50 -25.56 14.02
C ARG A 228 -3.42 -24.22 14.74
N GLN A 229 -3.55 -23.14 14.00
CA GLN A 229 -3.52 -21.77 14.52
C GLN A 229 -4.83 -21.05 14.16
N PRO A 230 -5.33 -20.16 15.02
CA PRO A 230 -6.42 -19.29 14.64
C PRO A 230 -5.89 -18.17 13.73
N PHE A 231 -6.53 -18.00 12.58
CA PHE A 231 -6.45 -16.78 11.77
C PHE A 231 -7.67 -15.93 12.07
N ARG A 232 -7.45 -14.72 12.60
CA ARG A 232 -8.50 -13.78 12.97
C ARG A 232 -8.45 -12.57 12.08
N PHE A 233 -9.60 -12.07 11.66
CA PHE A 233 -9.65 -10.82 10.92
C PHE A 233 -10.97 -10.10 11.15
N GLU A 234 -10.94 -8.77 11.06
CA GLU A 234 -12.11 -7.91 11.20
C GLU A 234 -12.42 -7.27 9.85
N LEU A 235 -13.62 -7.54 9.33
CA LEU A 235 -14.17 -6.86 8.15
C LEU A 235 -15.24 -5.88 8.56
N SER A 236 -15.25 -4.70 7.95
CA SER A 236 -16.36 -3.76 8.01
C SER A 236 -17.08 -3.69 6.65
N ASN A 237 -18.41 -3.79 6.68
CA ASN A 237 -19.25 -3.40 5.55
C ASN A 237 -19.65 -1.94 5.72
N ILE A 238 -19.09 -1.05 4.90
CA ILE A 238 -19.40 0.37 4.94
C ILE A 238 -20.62 0.77 4.10
N SER A 239 -21.21 -0.17 3.35
CA SER A 239 -22.40 0.13 2.58
C SER A 239 -23.66 0.16 3.46
N THR A 240 -24.67 0.88 2.97
CA THR A 240 -26.03 0.94 3.56
C THR A 240 -26.84 -0.33 3.31
N GLN A 241 -26.28 -1.31 2.61
CA GLN A 241 -26.94 -2.57 2.27
C GLN A 241 -26.23 -3.74 2.93
N LYS A 242 -26.98 -4.81 3.23
CA LYS A 242 -26.39 -6.08 3.64
C LYS A 242 -25.49 -6.63 2.52
N LYS A 243 -24.44 -7.36 2.89
CA LYS A 243 -23.56 -8.03 1.92
C LYS A 243 -23.42 -9.50 2.28
N ASN A 244 -23.78 -10.38 1.34
CA ASN A 244 -23.47 -11.80 1.46
C ASN A 244 -22.12 -12.03 0.80
N LEU A 245 -21.20 -12.60 1.56
CA LEU A 245 -19.81 -12.80 1.15
C LEU A 245 -19.47 -14.28 1.22
N THR A 246 -18.54 -14.69 0.37
CA THR A 246 -17.85 -15.98 0.53
C THR A 246 -16.43 -15.69 0.99
N LEU A 247 -16.10 -16.18 2.17
CA LEU A 247 -14.73 -16.22 2.68
C LEU A 247 -14.11 -17.53 2.17
N ASP A 248 -13.27 -17.42 1.15
CA ASP A 248 -12.49 -18.53 0.62
C ASP A 248 -11.10 -18.49 1.23
N PHE A 249 -10.83 -19.42 2.13
CA PHE A 249 -9.56 -19.55 2.80
C PHE A 249 -8.84 -20.80 2.31
N SER A 250 -7.90 -20.59 1.38
CA SER A 250 -7.12 -21.69 0.76
C SER A 250 -8.00 -22.83 0.20
N GLY A 251 -9.15 -22.50 -0.40
CA GLY A 251 -10.09 -23.45 -0.99
C GLY A 251 -11.25 -23.83 -0.06
N THR A 252 -11.15 -23.57 1.25
CA THR A 252 -12.25 -23.79 2.19
C THR A 252 -13.17 -22.56 2.19
N LYS A 253 -14.42 -22.75 1.77
CA LYS A 253 -15.38 -21.65 1.60
C LYS A 253 -16.36 -21.57 2.77
N HIS A 254 -16.55 -20.37 3.30
CA HIS A 254 -17.56 -20.04 4.30
C HIS A 254 -18.44 -18.90 3.80
N THR A 255 -19.76 -19.06 3.81
CA THR A 255 -20.68 -17.98 3.48
C THR A 255 -21.03 -17.20 4.74
N VAL A 256 -20.91 -15.87 4.67
CA VAL A 256 -21.23 -14.97 5.78
C VAL A 256 -22.12 -13.83 5.30
N THR A 257 -22.95 -13.30 6.19
CA THR A 257 -23.79 -12.13 5.93
C THR A 257 -23.33 -10.98 6.80
N MET A 258 -22.81 -9.93 6.16
CA MET A 258 -22.41 -8.70 6.83
C MET A 258 -23.60 -7.74 6.94
N PRO A 259 -23.92 -7.23 8.15
CA PRO A 259 -24.95 -6.21 8.32
C PRO A 259 -24.55 -4.90 7.62
N PRO A 260 -25.51 -4.04 7.23
CA PRO A 260 -25.22 -2.68 6.79
C PRO A 260 -24.39 -1.91 7.83
N GLN A 261 -23.41 -1.13 7.38
CA GLN A 261 -22.60 -0.25 8.25
C GLN A 261 -22.03 -0.94 9.51
N GLY A 262 -21.73 -2.24 9.44
CA GLY A 262 -21.30 -3.03 10.59
C GLY A 262 -19.93 -3.67 10.41
N SER A 263 -19.27 -3.92 11.55
CA SER A 263 -18.03 -4.71 11.65
C SER A 263 -18.33 -6.11 12.19
N GLN A 264 -17.57 -7.10 11.72
CA GLN A 264 -17.59 -8.45 12.27
C GLN A 264 -16.19 -9.04 12.31
N VAL A 265 -15.88 -9.71 13.42
CA VAL A 265 -14.64 -10.48 13.59
C VAL A 265 -14.91 -11.92 13.18
N PHE A 266 -14.04 -12.43 12.32
CA PHE A 266 -14.04 -13.82 11.86
C PHE A 266 -12.83 -14.54 12.46
N THR A 267 -13.01 -15.82 12.76
CA THR A 267 -11.92 -16.71 13.18
C THR A 267 -12.00 -17.96 12.33
N LEU A 268 -10.92 -18.27 11.60
CA LEU A 268 -10.76 -19.48 10.80
C LEU A 268 -9.57 -20.28 11.34
N GLU A 269 -9.62 -21.60 11.32
CA GLU A 269 -8.48 -22.43 11.72
C GLU A 269 -7.55 -22.69 10.52
N ILE A 270 -6.25 -22.49 10.74
CA ILE A 270 -5.21 -22.69 9.73
C ILE A 270 -4.27 -23.79 10.20
N LEU A 271 -4.08 -24.83 9.39
CA LEU A 271 -3.02 -25.81 9.62
C LEU A 271 -1.72 -25.37 8.93
N LEU A 272 -0.69 -25.05 9.71
CA LEU A 272 0.66 -24.76 9.23
C LEU A 272 1.54 -26.00 9.40
N LYS A 273 2.26 -26.41 8.35
CA LYS A 273 3.18 -27.55 8.39
C LYS A 273 4.58 -27.07 8.77
N SER A 274 5.29 -27.84 9.59
CA SER A 274 6.61 -27.49 10.15
C SER A 274 7.76 -27.41 9.13
N GLU A 275 7.59 -27.93 7.90
CA GLU A 275 8.69 -28.13 6.95
C GLU A 275 8.55 -27.39 5.60
N SER A 276 7.53 -26.56 5.43
CA SER A 276 7.34 -25.81 4.18
C SER A 276 7.58 -24.33 4.41
N LYS A 277 8.26 -23.67 3.44
CA LYS A 277 8.14 -22.22 3.19
C LYS A 277 6.69 -21.82 3.45
N PRO A 278 6.40 -20.68 4.13
CA PRO A 278 5.03 -20.27 4.43
C PRO A 278 4.20 -20.43 3.17
N VAL A 279 3.27 -21.40 3.20
CA VAL A 279 2.38 -21.63 2.07
C VAL A 279 1.45 -20.44 2.12
N TYR A 280 1.64 -19.49 1.21
CA TYR A 280 0.84 -18.27 1.10
C TYR A 280 -0.65 -18.61 1.22
N LYS A 281 -1.22 -18.50 2.41
CA LYS A 281 -2.65 -18.82 2.60
C LYS A 281 -3.43 -17.57 2.27
N ALA A 282 -4.01 -17.58 1.08
CA ALA A 282 -4.84 -16.47 0.64
C ALA A 282 -6.21 -16.56 1.31
N LEU A 283 -6.58 -15.56 2.11
CA LEU A 283 -7.97 -15.19 2.33
C LEU A 283 -8.44 -14.45 1.07
N LYS A 284 -9.44 -14.99 0.40
CA LYS A 284 -10.23 -14.26 -0.59
C LYS A 284 -11.61 -13.99 -0.02
N VAL A 285 -12.03 -12.74 -0.07
CA VAL A 285 -13.42 -12.35 0.18
C VAL A 285 -14.06 -12.11 -1.16
N LEU A 286 -15.03 -12.94 -1.49
CA LEU A 286 -15.75 -12.91 -2.75
C LEU A 286 -17.16 -12.35 -2.54
N ASP A 287 -17.67 -11.59 -3.50
CA ASP A 287 -19.09 -11.26 -3.55
C ASP A 287 -19.93 -12.44 -4.05
N GLN A 288 -21.25 -12.23 -4.14
CA GLN A 288 -22.20 -13.25 -4.62
C GLN A 288 -21.95 -13.69 -6.07
N SER A 289 -21.29 -12.86 -6.89
CA SER A 289 -20.91 -13.21 -8.26
C SER A 289 -19.61 -14.00 -8.35
N GLY A 290 -18.93 -14.21 -7.21
CA GLY A 290 -17.60 -14.85 -7.15
C GLY A 290 -16.45 -13.89 -7.44
N LYS A 291 -16.72 -12.58 -7.56
CA LYS A 291 -15.67 -11.58 -7.78
C LYS A 291 -14.89 -11.34 -6.48
N THR A 292 -13.57 -11.34 -6.57
CA THR A 292 -12.68 -10.97 -5.47
C THR A 292 -12.88 -9.50 -5.08
N LEU A 293 -13.29 -9.27 -3.84
CA LEU A 293 -13.39 -7.96 -3.21
C LEU A 293 -12.18 -7.64 -2.34
N LEU A 294 -11.58 -8.67 -1.75
CA LEU A 294 -10.36 -8.60 -0.96
C LEU A 294 -9.58 -9.89 -1.19
N GLN A 295 -8.28 -9.76 -1.37
CA GLN A 295 -7.35 -10.87 -1.29
C GLN A 295 -6.24 -10.47 -0.33
N TRP A 296 -5.96 -11.32 0.65
CA TRP A 296 -4.91 -11.14 1.65
C TRP A 296 -4.16 -12.46 1.76
N GLY A 297 -2.83 -12.45 1.85
CA GLY A 297 -2.01 -13.67 1.93
C GLY A 297 -0.92 -13.56 2.97
N VAL A 298 -0.64 -14.68 3.66
CA VAL A 298 0.47 -14.92 4.59
C VAL A 298 1.37 -16.00 4.08
#